data_AF-A0A7V9FE26-F1
#
_entry.id   AF-A0A7V9FE26-F1
#
_cell.length_a   1.000
_cell.length_b   1.000
_cell.length_c   1.000
_cell.angle_alpha   90.00
_cell.angle_beta   90.00
_cell.angle_gamma   90.00
#
_symmetry.space_group_name_H-M   'P 1'
#
loop_
_entity.id
_entity.type
_entity.pdbx_description
1 polymer ?
#
loop_
_entity_poly.entity_id
_entity_poly.type
_entity_poly.pdbx_seq_one_letter_code
_entity_poly.pdbx_strand_id
1 'polypeptide(L)' 'MDFKTATDLLGVPAPELAAAFGLQPQTIRQMRLAQDATNFRNAPGGWQKVVARLAKERGKQLRTLIDAMERS' A
#
# COMPACT_ATOMS: atom_id res chain seq x y z
N MET A 1 -1.15 -11.56 -7.94
CA MET A 1 -1.52 -10.62 -6.85
C MET A 1 -2.00 -9.33 -7.50
N ASP A 2 -3.17 -8.84 -7.09
CA ASP A 2 -3.72 -7.56 -7.57
C ASP A 2 -3.36 -6.40 -6.62
N PHE A 3 -3.71 -5.17 -7.03
CA PHE A 3 -3.41 -3.95 -6.27
C PHE A 3 -4.08 -3.95 -4.89
N LYS A 4 -5.34 -4.38 -4.82
CA LYS A 4 -6.09 -4.44 -3.57
C LYS A 4 -5.41 -5.39 -2.58
N THR A 5 -5.14 -6.62 -2.98
CA THR A 5 -4.48 -7.64 -2.15
C THR A 5 -3.12 -7.17 -1.67
N ALA A 6 -2.31 -6.58 -2.58
CA ALA A 6 -0.98 -6.11 -2.22
C ALA A 6 -1.01 -4.97 -1.19
N THR A 7 -1.94 -4.02 -1.36
CA THR A 7 -2.08 -2.88 -0.43
C THR A 7 -2.76 -3.25 0.89
N ASP A 8 -3.64 -4.25 0.88
CA ASP A 8 -4.23 -4.83 2.09
C ASP A 8 -3.14 -5.54 2.93
N LEU A 9 -2.29 -6.37 2.30
CA LEU A 9 -1.17 -7.03 2.98
C LEU A 9 -0.14 -6.05 3.54
N LEU A 10 0.08 -4.93 2.85
CA LEU A 10 0.99 -3.88 3.32
C LEU A 10 0.48 -3.22 4.61
N GLY A 11 -0.83 -3.23 4.86
CA GLY A 11 -1.44 -2.69 6.08
C GLY A 11 -1.35 -1.16 6.22
N VAL A 12 -1.08 -0.46 5.12
CA VAL A 12 -0.90 1.00 5.08
C VAL A 12 -2.23 1.70 4.75
N PRO A 13 -2.59 2.79 5.44
CA PRO A 13 -3.85 3.48 5.20
C PRO A 13 -3.87 4.22 3.86
N ALA A 14 -5.07 4.45 3.32
CA ALA A 14 -5.26 5.08 2.01
C ALA A 14 -4.56 6.44 1.81
N PRO A 15 -4.46 7.34 2.82
CA PRO A 15 -3.73 8.60 2.69
C PRO A 15 -2.22 8.42 2.46
N GLU A 16 -1.60 7.44 3.12
CA GLU A 16 -0.17 7.18 2.98
C GLU A 16 0.15 6.53 1.64
N LEU A 17 -0.70 5.60 1.18
CA LEU A 17 -0.65 5.09 -0.19
C LEU A 17 -0.81 6.25 -1.19
N ALA A 18 -1.79 7.13 -0.99
CA ALA A 18 -2.03 8.27 -1.86
C ALA A 18 -0.79 9.17 -2.01
N ALA A 19 -0.10 9.47 -0.90
CA ALA A 19 1.16 10.22 -0.93
C ALA A 19 2.24 9.49 -1.76
N ALA A 20 2.39 8.17 -1.59
CA ALA A 20 3.38 7.38 -2.32
C ALA A 20 3.12 7.31 -3.84
N PHE A 21 1.85 7.38 -4.25
CA PHE A 21 1.42 7.36 -5.65
C PHE A 21 1.25 8.77 -6.26
N GLY A 22 1.32 9.84 -5.47
CA GLY A 22 1.00 11.20 -5.94
C GLY A 22 -0.49 11.36 -6.32
N LEU A 23 -1.37 10.62 -5.65
CA LEU A 23 -2.81 10.57 -5.92
C LEU A 23 -3.61 11.09 -4.73
N GLN A 24 -4.91 11.26 -4.93
CA GLN A 24 -5.84 11.54 -3.84
C GLN A 24 -6.24 10.24 -3.11
N PRO A 25 -6.49 10.26 -1.78
CA PRO A 25 -6.91 9.08 -1.03
C PRO A 25 -8.17 8.40 -1.60
N GLN A 26 -9.08 9.19 -2.17
CA GLN A 26 -10.28 8.68 -2.82
C GLN A 26 -9.95 7.83 -4.06
N THR A 27 -8.93 8.21 -4.83
CA THR A 27 -8.46 7.45 -5.99
C THR A 27 -7.92 6.08 -5.56
N ILE A 28 -7.17 6.03 -4.44
CA ILE A 28 -6.70 4.77 -3.86
C ILE A 28 -7.87 3.87 -3.44
N ARG A 29 -8.90 4.45 -2.81
CA ARG A 29 -10.10 3.70 -2.42
C ARG A 29 -10.82 3.11 -3.63
N GLN A 30 -10.98 3.89 -4.70
CA GLN A 30 -11.58 3.44 -5.96
C GLN A 30 -10.81 2.28 -6.61
N MET A 31 -9.48 2.30 -6.54
CA MET A 31 -8.62 1.22 -7.04
C MET A 31 -8.67 -0.06 -6.18
N ARG A 32 -9.17 0.04 -4.95
CA ARG A 32 -9.33 -1.08 -4.01
C ARG A 32 -10.76 -1.62 -3.94
N LEU A 33 -11.69 -1.07 -4.74
CA LEU A 33 -13.04 -1.62 -4.88
C LEU A 33 -13.02 -2.94 -5.66
N ALA A 34 -14.13 -3.68 -5.59
CA ALA A 34 -14.37 -4.80 -6.49
C ALA A 34 -14.46 -4.33 -7.94
N GLN A 35 -14.03 -5.15 -8.89
CA GLN A 35 -13.90 -4.76 -10.31
C GLN A 35 -15.25 -4.44 -10.97
N ASP A 36 -16.33 -4.99 -10.44
CA ASP A 36 -17.72 -4.77 -10.86
C ASP A 36 -18.35 -3.49 -10.27
N ALA A 37 -17.69 -2.84 -9.31
CA ALA A 37 -18.19 -1.61 -8.72
C ALA A 37 -18.16 -0.47 -9.74
N THR A 38 -19.24 0.31 -9.81
CA THR A 38 -19.41 1.44 -10.76
C THR A 38 -18.25 2.44 -10.75
N ASN A 39 -17.62 2.64 -9.58
CA ASN A 39 -16.54 3.61 -9.39
C ASN A 39 -15.15 2.96 -9.33
N PHE A 40 -15.02 1.69 -9.72
CA PHE A 40 -13.74 1.01 -9.78
C PHE A 40 -12.79 1.72 -10.77
N ARG A 41 -11.51 1.78 -10.39
CA ARG A 41 -10.44 2.30 -11.27
C ARG A 41 -9.28 1.32 -11.31
N ASN A 42 -8.70 1.16 -12.50
CA ASN A 42 -7.47 0.38 -12.62
C ASN A 42 -6.31 1.08 -11.89
N ALA A 43 -5.48 0.28 -11.23
CA ALA A 43 -4.22 0.77 -10.66
C ALA A 43 -3.29 1.28 -11.78
N PRO A 44 -2.46 2.31 -11.51
CA PRO A 44 -1.54 2.86 -12.50
C PRO A 44 -0.50 1.82 -12.92
N GLY A 45 -0.03 1.90 -14.17
CA GLY A 45 1.05 1.04 -14.65
C GLY A 45 2.28 1.12 -13.74
N GLY A 46 2.90 -0.03 -13.45
CA GLY A 46 4.09 -0.09 -12.61
C GLY A 46 3.85 0.05 -11.10
N TRP A 47 2.59 0.03 -10.64
CA TRP A 47 2.24 0.10 -9.22
C TRP A 47 2.99 -0.93 -8.36
N GLN A 48 3.32 -2.10 -8.93
CA GLN A 48 4.06 -3.16 -8.24
C GLN A 48 5.40 -2.65 -7.71
N LYS A 49 6.10 -1.80 -8.47
CA LYS A 49 7.40 -1.23 -8.05
C LYS A 49 7.22 -0.30 -6.85
N VAL A 50 6.16 0.51 -6.85
CA VAL A 50 5.83 1.43 -5.75
C VAL A 50 5.47 0.65 -4.49
N VAL A 51 4.57 -0.33 -4.59
CA VAL A 51 4.18 -1.18 -3.44
C VAL A 51 5.37 -1.98 -2.91
N ALA A 52 6.22 -2.54 -3.78
CA ALA A 52 7.43 -3.25 -3.36
C ALA A 52 8.41 -2.34 -2.61
N ARG A 53 8.55 -1.07 -3.01
CA ARG A 53 9.36 -0.08 -2.28
C ARG A 53 8.79 0.16 -0.88
N LEU A 54 7.48 0.42 -0.78
CA LEU A 54 6.81 0.64 0.51
C LEU A 54 6.93 -0.58 1.43
N ALA A 55 6.76 -1.79 0.90
CA ALA A 55 6.91 -3.02 1.67
C ALA A 55 8.32 -3.18 2.24
N LYS A 56 9.37 -2.82 1.47
CA LYS A 56 10.75 -2.83 1.95
C LYS A 56 10.98 -1.82 3.07
N GLU A 57 10.43 -0.61 2.93
CA GLU A 57 10.53 0.45 3.95
C GLU A 57 9.82 0.02 5.25
N ARG A 58 8.60 -0.51 5.13
CA ARG A 58 7.85 -1.03 6.27
C ARG A 58 8.56 -2.20 6.95
N GLY A 59 9.12 -3.12 6.18
CA GLY A 59 9.91 -4.24 6.70
C GLY A 59 11.13 -3.79 7.50
N LYS A 60 11.82 -2.72 7.06
CA LYS A 60 12.91 -2.12 7.83
C LYS A 60 12.43 -1.54 9.17
N GLN A 61 11.34 -0.77 9.16
CA GLN A 61 10.76 -0.19 10.38
C GLN A 61 10.36 -1.27 11.39
N LEU A 62 9.69 -2.33 10.92
CA LEU A 62 9.27 -3.44 11.76
C LEU A 62 10.46 -4.20 12.33
N ARG A 63 11.51 -4.42 11.54
CA ARG A 63 12.76 -5.01 12.04
C ARG A 63 13.40 -4.16 13.14
N THR A 64 13.51 -2.85 12.93
CA THR A 64 14.02 -1.92 13.94
C THR A 64 13.20 -1.97 15.23
N LEU A 65 11.87 -2.08 15.13
CA LEU A 65 10.99 -2.22 16.29
C LEU A 65 11.25 -3.54 17.04
N ILE A 66 11.37 -4.67 16.32
CA ILE A 66 11.71 -5.97 16.92
C ILE A 66 13.05 -5.88 17.65
N ASP A 67 14.09 -5.37 16.97
CA ASP A 67 15.43 -5.24 17.54
C ASP A 67 15.44 -4.36 18.81
N ALA A 68 14.56 -3.35 18.88
CA ALA A 68 14.43 -2.50 20.05
C ALA A 68 13.73 -3.20 21.22
N MET A 69 12.71 -4.04 20.93
CA MET A 69 11.97 -4.79 21.94
C MET A 69 12.74 -5.99 22.51
N GLU A 70 13.60 -6.62 21.71
CA GLU A 70 14.42 -7.76 22.17
C GLU A 70 15.64 -7.33 23.01
N ARG A 71 16.00 -6.04 22.97
CA ARG A 71 17.11 -5.47 23.75
C ARG A 71 16.68 -4.87 25.09
N SER A 72 15.38 -4.74 25.33
CA SER A 72 14.78 -4.26 26.59
C SER A 72 14.46 -5.40 27.53
#